data_AF-A0ABD2QB68-F1
#
_entry.id   AF-A0ABD2QB68-F1
#
_cell.length_a   1.000
_cell.length_b   1.000
_cell.length_c   1.000
_cell.angle_alpha   90.00
_cell.angle_beta   90.00
_cell.angle_gamma   90.00
#
_symmetry.space_group_name_H-M   'P 1'
#
loop_
_entity.id
_entity.type
_entity.pdbx_description
1 polymer ?
#
loop_
_entity_poly.entity_id
_entity_poly.type
_entity_poly.pdbx_seq_one_letter_code
_entity_poly.pdbx_strand_id
1 'polypeptide(L)'
;MACIIITMPLNWCHSIFTVLPDSTLEFLECPTPYIAGIHRSMVEIAKPLLPSNVILLDLDEKKLFSSEMVQESLFPESFIGWAHSILKTKKEYSKSDMEKQITRACVGQPIMRIVAAILYSYQLAFTLNGSEYTFNTSTFVNRFPKMTRFNRAFARTSMLQDVSKPRNSLLLHAELVTVTGLD
;
A
#
# COMPACT_ATOMS: atom_id res chain seq x y z
N MET A 1 -12.30 -3.01 -0.21
CA MET A 1 -12.19 -1.80 0.65
C MET A 1 -11.06 -1.91 1.70
N ALA A 2 -10.95 -2.99 2.48
CA ALA A 2 -9.86 -3.14 3.47
C ALA A 2 -8.43 -3.02 2.88
N CYS A 3 -8.20 -3.48 1.64
CA CYS A 3 -6.89 -3.35 0.98
C CYS A 3 -6.48 -1.90 0.67
N ILE A 4 -7.43 -0.97 0.53
CA ILE A 4 -7.12 0.45 0.31
C ILE A 4 -6.66 1.10 1.61
N ILE A 5 -7.19 0.65 2.76
CA ILE A 5 -6.75 1.14 4.08
C ILE A 5 -5.25 0.82 4.31
N ILE A 6 -4.74 -0.26 3.69
CA ILE A 6 -3.31 -0.62 3.72
C ILE A 6 -2.43 0.45 3.06
N THR A 7 -2.97 1.26 2.14
CA THR A 7 -2.17 2.30 1.49
C THR A 7 -1.99 3.53 2.35
N MET A 8 -2.78 3.73 3.42
CA MET A 8 -2.64 4.91 4.29
C MET A 8 -1.22 5.03 4.86
N PRO A 9 -0.60 6.23 4.92
CA PRO A 9 -1.15 7.55 4.61
C PRO A 9 -1.18 7.93 3.12
N LEU A 10 -0.80 7.04 2.20
CA LEU A 10 -0.91 7.26 0.77
C LEU A 10 -2.37 7.10 0.32
N ASN A 11 -2.78 7.97 -0.61
CA ASN A 11 -4.08 7.88 -1.24
C ASN A 11 -3.97 7.14 -2.56
N TRP A 12 -4.76 6.08 -2.72
CA TRP A 12 -5.03 5.53 -4.04
C TRP A 12 -5.80 6.58 -4.86
N CYS A 13 -5.23 7.00 -5.98
CA CYS A 13 -5.74 8.11 -6.78
C CYS A 13 -6.38 7.67 -8.11
N HIS A 14 -6.56 6.36 -8.32
CA HIS A 14 -7.17 5.83 -9.53
C HIS A 14 -8.56 5.20 -9.25
N SER A 15 -9.23 4.74 -10.29
CA SER A 15 -10.60 4.23 -10.23
C SER A 15 -10.74 3.05 -9.25
N ILE A 16 -11.82 3.08 -8.48
CA ILE A 16 -12.25 1.98 -7.60
C ILE A 16 -13.68 1.62 -7.98
N PHE A 17 -13.84 0.44 -8.58
CA PHE A 17 -15.14 -0.15 -8.89
C PHE A 17 -15.45 -1.19 -7.81
N THR A 18 -16.21 -0.82 -6.79
CA THR A 18 -16.43 -1.68 -5.61
C THR A 18 -16.95 -3.07 -5.96
N VAL A 19 -17.99 -3.12 -6.80
CA VAL A 19 -18.52 -4.32 -7.43
C VAL A 19 -19.06 -3.91 -8.79
N LEU A 20 -18.51 -4.45 -9.88
CA LEU A 20 -19.00 -4.24 -11.24
C LEU A 20 -20.15 -5.22 -11.53
N PRO A 21 -21.32 -4.74 -11.97
CA PRO A 21 -22.33 -5.58 -12.59
C PRO A 21 -21.92 -6.02 -14.00
N ASP A 22 -22.57 -7.08 -14.48
CA ASP A 22 -22.33 -7.69 -15.80
C ASP A 22 -22.39 -6.68 -16.95
N SER A 23 -23.36 -5.77 -16.91
CA SER A 23 -23.57 -4.72 -17.92
C SER A 23 -22.44 -3.70 -18.02
N THR A 24 -21.42 -3.77 -17.16
CA THR A 24 -20.32 -2.80 -17.08
C THR A 24 -18.94 -3.47 -17.00
N LEU A 25 -18.85 -4.76 -17.34
CA LEU A 25 -17.58 -5.50 -17.34
C LEU A 25 -16.55 -4.91 -18.32
N GLU A 26 -16.98 -4.15 -19.32
CA GLU A 26 -16.11 -3.40 -20.23
C GLU A 26 -15.16 -2.42 -19.51
N PHE A 27 -15.48 -1.95 -18.30
CA PHE A 27 -14.55 -1.12 -17.52
C PHE A 27 -13.30 -1.87 -17.05
N LEU A 28 -13.27 -3.20 -17.12
CA LEU A 28 -12.08 -4.00 -16.86
C LEU A 28 -10.98 -3.77 -17.90
N GLU A 29 -11.32 -3.28 -19.09
CA GLU A 29 -10.34 -2.95 -20.13
C GLU A 29 -9.66 -1.58 -19.90
N CYS A 30 -9.92 -0.93 -18.76
CA CYS A 30 -9.39 0.40 -18.45
C CYS A 30 -7.85 0.42 -18.52
N PRO A 31 -7.24 1.33 -19.29
CA PRO A 31 -5.79 1.38 -19.49
C PRO A 31 -5.03 1.96 -18.27
N THR A 32 -5.74 2.60 -17.35
CA THR A 32 -5.15 3.15 -16.11
C THR A 32 -5.27 2.15 -14.97
N PRO A 33 -4.39 2.20 -13.94
CA PRO A 33 -4.53 1.33 -12.77
C PRO A 33 -5.93 1.40 -12.16
N TYR A 34 -6.48 0.29 -11.70
CA TYR A 34 -7.79 0.28 -11.06
C TYR A 34 -7.87 -0.82 -9.99
N ILE A 35 -8.88 -0.71 -9.12
CA ILE A 35 -9.30 -1.78 -8.22
C ILE A 35 -10.75 -2.08 -8.55
N ALA A 36 -11.04 -3.30 -9.00
CA ALA A 36 -12.41 -3.73 -9.30
C ALA A 36 -12.79 -4.97 -8.48
N GLY A 37 -14.00 -4.98 -7.94
CA GLY A 37 -14.65 -6.20 -7.45
C GLY A 37 -15.55 -6.78 -8.54
N ILE A 38 -15.50 -8.09 -8.74
CA ILE A 38 -16.48 -8.81 -9.56
C ILE A 38 -17.01 -10.00 -8.76
N HIS A 39 -18.26 -10.37 -8.99
CA HIS A 39 -18.81 -11.60 -8.43
C HIS A 39 -18.23 -12.82 -9.13
N ARG A 40 -18.09 -13.94 -8.39
CA ARG A 40 -17.52 -15.19 -8.90
C ARG A 40 -18.20 -15.70 -10.17
N SER A 41 -19.51 -15.53 -10.29
CA SER A 41 -20.28 -15.95 -11.48
C SER A 41 -19.82 -15.28 -12.77
N MET A 42 -19.15 -14.13 -12.69
CA MET A 42 -18.68 -13.36 -13.84
C MET A 42 -17.21 -13.60 -14.17
N VAL A 43 -16.48 -14.41 -13.39
CA VAL A 43 -15.03 -14.60 -13.57
C VAL A 43 -14.68 -15.12 -14.95
N GLU A 44 -15.41 -16.12 -15.47
CA GLU A 44 -15.14 -16.67 -16.80
C GLU A 44 -15.46 -15.68 -17.94
N ILE A 45 -16.42 -14.78 -17.73
CA ILE A 45 -16.77 -13.71 -18.68
C ILE A 45 -15.74 -12.57 -18.60
N ALA A 46 -15.22 -12.29 -17.40
CA ALA A 46 -14.26 -11.22 -17.15
C ALA A 46 -12.85 -11.55 -17.63
N LYS A 47 -12.40 -12.80 -17.49
CA LYS A 47 -11.02 -13.24 -17.83
C LYS A 47 -10.54 -12.78 -19.22
N PRO A 48 -11.32 -12.92 -20.31
CA PRO A 48 -10.91 -12.45 -21.64
C PRO A 48 -10.81 -10.93 -21.78
N LEU A 49 -11.49 -10.17 -20.91
CA LEU A 49 -11.49 -8.71 -20.90
C LEU A 49 -10.33 -8.13 -20.09
N LEU A 50 -9.63 -8.95 -19.30
CA LEU A 50 -8.52 -8.49 -18.46
C LEU A 50 -7.27 -8.22 -19.31
N PRO A 51 -6.72 -6.99 -19.29
CA PRO A 51 -5.41 -6.72 -19.85
C PRO A 51 -4.32 -7.60 -19.22
N SER A 52 -3.22 -7.82 -19.94
CA SER A 52 -2.15 -8.75 -19.52
C SER A 52 -1.49 -8.38 -18.17
N ASN A 53 -1.48 -7.08 -17.84
CA ASN A 53 -0.92 -6.50 -16.63
C ASN A 53 -1.90 -6.45 -15.46
N VAL A 54 -3.10 -7.03 -15.59
CA VAL A 54 -4.09 -7.10 -14.50
C VAL A 54 -3.95 -8.39 -13.72
N ILE A 55 -4.07 -8.25 -12.40
CA ILE A 55 -4.02 -9.36 -11.43
C ILE A 55 -5.44 -9.61 -10.93
N LEU A 56 -5.93 -10.83 -11.14
CA LEU A 56 -7.19 -11.31 -10.60
C LEU A 56 -6.93 -12.14 -9.34
N LEU A 57 -7.48 -11.71 -8.21
CA LEU A 57 -7.41 -12.45 -6.95
C LEU A 57 -8.77 -13.08 -6.65
N ASP A 58 -8.84 -14.41 -6.71
CA ASP A 58 -9.99 -15.17 -6.22
C ASP A 58 -9.88 -15.30 -4.70
N LEU A 59 -10.78 -14.62 -3.99
CA LEU A 59 -10.81 -14.61 -2.53
C LEU A 59 -11.39 -15.89 -1.93
N ASP A 60 -12.23 -16.64 -2.67
CA ASP A 60 -12.82 -17.90 -2.22
C ASP A 60 -11.76 -19.01 -2.26
N GLU A 61 -11.04 -19.10 -3.38
CA GLU A 61 -10.00 -20.11 -3.59
C GLU A 61 -8.63 -19.68 -3.07
N LYS A 62 -8.47 -18.40 -2.70
CA LYS A 62 -7.20 -17.77 -2.31
C LYS A 62 -6.13 -17.94 -3.40
N LYS A 63 -6.55 -17.85 -4.66
CA LYS A 63 -5.69 -18.02 -5.84
C LYS A 63 -5.51 -16.70 -6.58
N LEU A 64 -4.30 -16.48 -7.05
CA LEU A 64 -3.94 -15.33 -7.87
C LEU A 64 -3.79 -15.81 -9.31
N PHE A 65 -4.54 -15.19 -10.22
CA PHE A 65 -4.45 -15.39 -11.65
C PHE A 65 -3.83 -14.12 -12.26
N SER A 66 -2.71 -14.27 -12.95
CA SER A 66 -2.08 -13.21 -13.74
C SER A 66 -1.75 -13.74 -15.14
N SER A 67 -2.00 -12.92 -16.16
CA SER A 67 -1.72 -13.29 -17.55
C SER A 67 -0.23 -13.23 -17.90
N GLU A 68 0.56 -12.46 -17.15
CA GLU A 68 2.02 -12.47 -17.22
C GLU A 68 2.63 -13.07 -15.95
N MET A 69 3.84 -13.65 -16.09
CA MET A 69 4.70 -14.09 -14.98
C MET A 69 4.55 -13.11 -13.82
N VAL A 70 4.15 -13.62 -12.65
CA VAL A 70 4.17 -12.89 -11.38
C VAL A 70 5.44 -12.04 -11.39
N GLN A 71 5.30 -10.71 -11.54
CA GLN A 71 6.46 -9.83 -11.57
C GLN A 71 7.27 -10.16 -10.32
N GLU A 72 8.54 -10.50 -10.53
CA GLU A 72 9.47 -10.77 -9.44
C GLU A 72 9.29 -9.65 -8.40
N SER A 73 9.05 -10.03 -7.15
CA SER A 73 8.73 -9.05 -6.10
C SER A 73 9.79 -7.96 -6.09
N LEU A 74 9.35 -6.71 -6.16
CA LEU A 74 10.26 -5.56 -6.07
C LEU A 74 10.87 -5.42 -4.68
N PHE A 75 10.27 -6.07 -3.67
CA PHE A 75 10.76 -6.10 -2.31
C PHE A 75 11.86 -7.15 -2.13
N PRO A 76 12.88 -6.88 -1.29
CA PRO A 76 13.86 -7.89 -0.90
C PRO A 76 13.22 -9.08 -0.19
N GLU A 77 13.72 -10.30 -0.42
CA GLU A 77 13.25 -11.50 0.28
C GLU A 77 13.29 -11.36 1.80
N SER A 78 14.31 -10.70 2.34
CA SER A 78 14.40 -10.41 3.77
C SER A 78 13.24 -9.55 4.28
N PHE A 79 12.78 -8.59 3.47
CA PHE A 79 11.63 -7.75 3.80
C PHE A 79 10.33 -8.55 3.73
N ILE A 80 10.16 -9.38 2.69
CA ILE A 80 9.01 -10.27 2.53
C ILE A 80 8.91 -11.25 3.72
N GLY A 81 10.02 -11.89 4.09
CA GLY A 81 10.09 -12.81 5.23
C GLY A 81 9.74 -12.12 6.56
N TRP A 82 10.26 -10.91 6.78
CA TRP A 82 9.89 -10.10 7.94
C TRP A 82 8.40 -9.73 7.94
N ALA A 83 7.86 -9.26 6.82
CA ALA A 83 6.44 -8.91 6.67
C ALA A 83 5.53 -10.12 6.95
N HIS A 84 5.87 -11.30 6.44
CA HIS A 84 5.16 -12.53 6.75
C HIS A 84 5.22 -12.89 8.24
N SER A 85 6.37 -12.71 8.91
CA SER A 85 6.51 -13.00 10.34
C SER A 85 5.57 -12.13 11.19
N ILE A 86 5.53 -10.82 10.91
CA ILE A 86 4.68 -9.90 11.67
C ILE A 86 3.18 -10.09 11.38
N LEU A 87 2.81 -10.45 10.14
CA LEU A 87 1.42 -10.77 9.78
C LEU A 87 0.95 -12.10 10.39
N LYS A 88 1.87 -13.04 10.66
CA LYS A 88 1.56 -14.34 11.29
C LYS A 88 1.53 -14.29 12.82
N THR A 89 1.96 -13.18 13.43
CA THR A 89 2.01 -13.05 14.89
C THR A 89 0.58 -13.01 15.46
N LYS A 90 0.09 -14.16 15.93
CA LYS A 90 -1.16 -14.25 16.69
C LYS A 90 -0.88 -13.75 18.10
N LYS A 91 -1.54 -12.66 18.51
CA LYS A 91 -1.58 -12.28 19.92
C LYS A 91 -2.81 -12.93 20.56
N GLU A 92 -2.61 -13.70 21.62
CA GLU A 92 -3.70 -14.18 22.47
C GLU A 92 -4.21 -12.99 23.30
N TYR A 93 -5.52 -12.74 23.27
CA TYR A 93 -6.15 -11.66 24.02
C TYR A 93 -7.26 -12.20 24.93
N SER A 94 -7.37 -11.61 26.12
CA SER A 94 -8.41 -11.93 27.10
C SER A 94 -9.80 -11.52 26.61
N LYS A 95 -10.83 -12.25 27.07
CA LYS A 95 -12.25 -12.07 26.71
C LYS A 95 -12.78 -10.64 26.91
N SER A 96 -12.22 -9.91 27.88
CA SER A 96 -12.64 -8.56 28.28
C SER A 96 -12.08 -7.43 27.40
N ASP A 97 -10.97 -7.66 26.71
CA ASP A 97 -10.33 -6.68 25.82
C ASP A 97 -10.82 -6.78 24.36
N MET A 98 -11.69 -7.75 24.09
CA MET A 98 -11.91 -8.29 22.75
C MET A 98 -12.50 -7.29 21.75
N GLU A 99 -13.63 -6.66 22.01
CA GLU A 99 -14.39 -6.04 20.90
C GLU A 99 -13.76 -4.74 20.34
N LYS A 100 -13.08 -3.95 21.18
CA LYS A 100 -12.45 -2.68 20.74
C LYS A 100 -10.96 -2.80 20.42
N GLN A 101 -10.22 -3.74 21.03
CA GLN A 101 -8.79 -3.91 20.79
C GLN A 101 -8.48 -4.92 19.69
N ILE A 102 -9.33 -5.93 19.43
CA ILE A 102 -9.04 -6.98 18.42
C ILE A 102 -8.86 -6.38 17.01
N THR A 103 -9.75 -5.51 16.57
CA THR A 103 -9.68 -4.98 15.20
C THR A 103 -8.49 -4.04 14.99
N ARG A 104 -8.14 -3.23 16.01
CA ARG A 104 -7.00 -2.29 15.98
C ARG A 104 -5.65 -3.01 16.13
N ALA A 105 -5.55 -4.00 17.01
CA ALA A 105 -4.29 -4.61 17.39
C ALA A 105 -3.89 -5.83 16.54
N CYS A 106 -4.85 -6.57 15.96
CA CYS A 106 -4.55 -7.81 15.22
C CYS A 106 -4.20 -7.59 13.75
N VAL A 107 -4.81 -6.60 13.08
CA VAL A 107 -4.62 -6.37 11.63
C VAL A 107 -4.00 -5.00 11.36
N GLY A 108 -4.47 -3.95 12.07
CA GLY A 108 -3.97 -2.59 11.87
C GLY A 108 -2.49 -2.42 12.26
N GLN A 109 -2.09 -2.89 13.44
CA GLN A 109 -0.72 -2.71 13.95
C GLN A 109 0.38 -3.35 13.05
N PRO A 110 0.30 -4.64 12.67
CA PRO A 110 1.29 -5.23 11.75
C PRO A 110 1.35 -4.51 10.41
N ILE A 111 0.20 -4.17 9.83
CA ILE A 111 0.12 -3.47 8.54
C ILE A 111 0.75 -2.08 8.64
N MET A 112 0.44 -1.30 9.67
CA MET A 112 1.02 0.03 9.88
C MET A 112 2.54 -0.03 10.06
N ARG A 113 3.08 -1.09 10.69
CA ARG A 113 4.54 -1.29 10.78
C ARG A 113 5.16 -1.55 9.42
N ILE A 114 4.51 -2.34 8.55
CA ILE A 114 4.95 -2.58 7.16
C ILE A 114 4.96 -1.26 6.38
N VAL A 115 3.84 -0.53 6.41
CA VAL A 115 3.70 0.76 5.73
C VAL A 115 4.75 1.75 6.24
N ALA A 116 4.92 1.89 7.55
CA ALA A 116 5.91 2.78 8.13
C ALA A 116 7.34 2.43 7.67
N ALA A 117 7.67 1.13 7.60
CA ALA A 117 8.96 0.69 7.08
C ALA A 117 9.16 1.04 5.60
N ILE A 118 8.09 0.92 4.79
CA ILE A 118 8.09 1.31 3.38
C ILE A 118 8.28 2.84 3.21
N LEU A 119 7.59 3.63 4.03
CA LEU A 119 7.60 5.10 3.97
C LEU A 119 8.73 5.76 4.75
N TYR A 120 9.56 4.98 5.43
CA TYR A 120 10.66 5.54 6.23
C TYR A 120 11.68 6.29 5.35
N SER A 121 12.04 5.76 4.18
CA SER A 121 12.91 6.48 3.23
C SER A 121 12.26 7.76 2.71
N TYR A 122 10.94 7.80 2.61
CA TYR A 122 10.21 8.97 2.13
C TYR A 122 10.37 10.16 3.08
N GLN A 123 10.23 9.96 4.39
CA GLN A 123 10.42 11.04 5.37
C GLN A 123 11.83 11.62 5.31
N LEU A 124 12.85 10.78 5.15
CA LEU A 124 14.25 11.19 5.09
C LEU A 124 14.66 11.86 3.76
N ALA A 125 13.77 11.85 2.76
CA ALA A 125 14.03 12.43 1.45
C ALA A 125 13.61 13.91 1.35
N PHE A 126 12.98 14.48 2.37
CA PHE A 126 12.66 15.90 2.39
C PHE A 126 13.86 16.72 2.87
N THR A 127 14.13 17.81 2.15
CA THR A 127 15.11 18.82 2.53
C THR A 127 14.42 20.16 2.67
N LEU A 128 14.72 20.88 3.76
CA LEU A 128 14.26 22.25 3.96
C LEU A 128 15.20 23.20 3.20
N ASN A 129 14.67 23.85 2.17
CA ASN A 129 15.37 24.87 1.40
C ASN A 129 14.70 26.23 1.69
N GLY A 130 15.23 26.96 2.67
CA GLY A 130 14.59 28.19 3.15
C GLY A 130 13.28 27.90 3.88
N SER A 131 12.15 28.30 3.29
CA SER A 131 10.80 28.09 3.85
C SER A 131 10.02 26.94 3.19
N GLU A 132 10.61 26.27 2.20
CA GLU A 132 9.93 25.24 1.41
C GLU A 132 10.59 23.87 1.63
N TYR A 133 9.76 22.85 1.84
CA TYR A 133 10.21 21.46 1.88
C TYR A 133 10.14 20.88 0.47
N THR A 134 11.30 20.44 -0.03
CA THR A 134 11.41 19.80 -1.34
C THR A 134 11.73 18.32 -1.18
N PHE A 135 11.03 17.46 -1.92
CA PHE A 135 11.30 16.03 -1.95
C PHE A 135 12.45 15.72 -2.91
N ASN A 136 13.49 15.05 -2.41
CA ASN A 136 14.63 14.61 -3.20
C ASN A 136 14.48 13.12 -3.58
N THR A 137 14.09 12.87 -4.83
CA THR A 137 13.91 11.51 -5.36
C THR A 137 15.18 10.67 -5.33
N SER A 138 16.36 11.27 -5.56
CA SER A 138 17.61 10.49 -5.56
C SER A 138 17.99 10.05 -4.15
N THR A 139 17.76 10.91 -3.15
CA THR A 139 17.89 10.55 -1.73
C THR A 139 16.93 9.42 -1.37
N PHE A 140 15.65 9.53 -1.74
CA PHE A 140 14.65 8.49 -1.49
C PHE A 140 15.06 7.11 -2.05
N VAL A 141 15.48 7.07 -3.31
CA VAL A 141 15.83 5.83 -4.01
C VAL A 141 17.09 5.19 -3.43
N ASN A 142 18.11 5.99 -3.12
CA ASN A 142 19.43 5.46 -2.76
C ASN A 142 19.66 5.30 -1.25
N ARG A 143 18.75 5.80 -0.39
CA ARG A 143 18.92 5.77 1.07
C ARG A 143 19.11 4.36 1.63
N PHE A 144 18.35 3.39 1.12
CA PHE A 144 18.41 2.00 1.56
C PHE A 144 18.74 1.09 0.37
N PRO A 145 20.02 0.70 0.20
CA PRO A 145 20.46 -0.06 -0.96
C PRO A 145 19.63 -1.32 -1.26
N LYS A 146 19.21 -2.05 -0.21
CA LYS A 146 18.34 -3.23 -0.35
C LYS A 146 16.97 -2.90 -0.93
N MET A 147 16.39 -1.74 -0.60
CA MET A 147 15.06 -1.33 -1.07
C MET A 147 15.07 -0.57 -2.40
N THR A 148 16.24 -0.37 -3.03
CA THR A 148 16.40 0.47 -4.22
C THR A 148 15.47 0.09 -5.37
N ARG A 149 15.28 -1.21 -5.64
CA ARG A 149 14.38 -1.70 -6.71
C ARG A 149 12.95 -1.22 -6.46
N PHE A 150 12.42 -1.50 -5.27
CA PHE A 150 11.11 -1.04 -4.85
C PHE A 150 11.00 0.49 -4.85
N ASN A 151 11.92 1.20 -4.19
CA ASN A 151 11.86 2.67 -4.08
C ASN A 151 11.87 3.33 -5.47
N ARG A 152 12.67 2.82 -6.41
CA ARG A 152 12.69 3.33 -7.78
C ARG A 152 11.36 3.17 -8.50
N ALA A 153 10.71 2.03 -8.35
CA ALA A 153 9.39 1.79 -8.95
C ALA A 153 8.32 2.64 -8.26
N PHE A 154 8.32 2.66 -6.93
CA PHE A 154 7.36 3.40 -6.12
C PHE A 154 7.44 4.92 -6.37
N ALA A 155 8.63 5.47 -6.64
CA ALA A 155 8.82 6.87 -7.00
C ALA A 155 8.12 7.29 -8.29
N ARG A 156 7.75 6.35 -9.16
CA ARG A 156 7.02 6.60 -10.40
C ARG A 156 5.51 6.53 -10.24
N THR A 157 5.04 6.12 -9.06
CA THR A 157 3.60 5.99 -8.81
C THR A 157 2.97 7.36 -8.56
N SER A 158 1.75 7.53 -9.07
CA SER A 158 0.91 8.70 -8.79
C SER A 158 0.71 8.92 -7.28
N MET A 159 0.66 7.83 -6.50
CA MET A 159 0.57 7.88 -5.04
C MET A 159 1.74 8.65 -4.42
N LEU A 160 2.99 8.34 -4.77
CA LEU A 160 4.13 9.06 -4.21
C LEU A 160 4.24 10.47 -4.77
N GLN A 161 3.98 10.66 -6.06
CA GLN A 161 4.04 11.97 -6.70
C GLN A 161 3.09 12.97 -6.05
N ASP A 162 1.87 12.55 -5.67
CA ASP A 162 0.90 13.44 -5.05
C ASP A 162 1.32 13.89 -3.64
N VAL A 163 1.84 12.98 -2.83
CA VAL A 163 2.28 13.30 -1.46
C VAL A 163 3.62 14.06 -1.46
N SER A 164 4.46 13.87 -2.47
CA SER A 164 5.79 14.50 -2.60
C SER A 164 5.77 15.92 -3.18
N LYS A 165 4.60 16.44 -3.58
CA LYS A 165 4.47 17.82 -4.08
C LYS A 165 4.99 18.80 -3.01
N PRO A 166 5.70 19.88 -3.41
CA PRO A 166 6.12 20.90 -2.45
C PRO A 166 4.91 21.46 -1.71
N ARG A 167 5.02 21.57 -0.38
CA ARG A 167 3.96 22.13 0.46
C ARG A 167 4.52 23.27 1.29
N ASN A 168 3.92 24.44 1.14
CA ASN A 168 4.13 25.52 2.09
C ASN A 168 3.39 25.16 3.40
N SER A 169 4.11 25.12 4.51
CA SER A 169 3.59 25.04 5.90
C SER A 169 2.82 23.81 6.42
N LEU A 170 2.50 22.77 5.63
CA LEU A 170 1.72 21.62 6.15
C LEU A 170 2.53 20.54 6.90
N LEU A 171 3.87 20.56 6.83
CA LEU A 171 4.68 19.66 7.66
C LEU A 171 4.76 20.09 9.13
N LEU A 172 4.26 21.30 9.48
CA LEU A 172 4.25 21.82 10.85
C LEU A 172 3.23 21.15 11.79
N HIS A 173 2.26 20.39 11.28
CA HIS A 173 1.23 19.74 12.12
C HIS A 173 1.48 18.25 12.37
N ALA A 174 2.55 17.69 11.82
CA ALA A 174 3.09 16.40 12.25
C ALA A 174 4.25 16.65 13.24
N GLU A 175 4.03 17.53 14.22
CA GLU A 175 4.77 17.40 15.47
C GLU A 175 4.45 16.00 15.99
N LEU A 176 5.43 15.12 15.85
CA LEU A 176 5.55 13.95 16.70
C LEU A 176 5.38 14.46 18.13
N VAL A 177 4.21 14.23 18.71
CA VAL A 177 4.06 14.23 20.16
C VAL A 177 4.85 13.01 20.65
N THR A 178 6.18 13.15 20.71
CA THR A 178 7.00 12.32 21.58
C THR A 178 6.69 12.77 23.00
N VAL A 179 5.76 12.09 23.65
CA VAL A 179 5.69 12.11 25.10
C VAL A 179 6.93 11.39 25.62
N THR A 180 8.03 12.11 25.79
CA THR A 180 9.08 11.71 26.73
C THR A 180 8.72 12.31 28.07
N GLY A 181 7.93 11.58 28.84
CA GLY A 181 7.73 11.81 30.26
C GLY A 181 8.22 10.58 31.01
N LEU A 182 9.52 10.55 31.31
CA LEU A 182 10.03 9.87 32.48
C LEU A 182 10.04 10.94 33.57
N ASP A 183 9.11 10.82 34.51
CA ASP A 183 9.32 11.11 35.92
C ASP A 183 8.74 9.92 36.69
#